data_AF-A0A820DC39-F1
#
_entry.id   AF-A0A820DC39-F1
#
_cell.length_a   1.000
_cell.length_b   1.000
_cell.length_c   1.000
_cell.angle_alpha   90.00
_cell.angle_beta   90.00
_cell.angle_gamma   90.00
#
_symmetry.space_group_name_H-M   'P 1'
#
loop_
_entity.id
_entity.type
_entity.pdbx_description
1 polymer ?
#
loop_
_entity_poly.entity_id
_entity_poly.type
_entity_poly.pdbx_seq_one_letter_code
_entity_poly.pdbx_strand_id
1 'polypeptide(L)'
;MTDIENAAEIILRKLSFTSLTSGNRSRTTSIIDNLAVDVYSSIPSIVPIVVPETNDDDEGIPLFPIRQVYKNLIIISLGFLIMYTAFNGILSLQSSLNAKGNVGVKSLIVINIVILFSAIFLTGISIDIFGLKWTIIIGAACLGFASAPLWTCQATYLSCIARYHAHHKQKQVEDIVSLFFGIFFAIFGTSTIWGNLISYFILNQSNNPEKFDCGIYFNPLSKNETDKAPYVSDLTRYVLCGVFVGMGIVSMILLLLLNQIRPTKPQPVGQSLKRGLEVIQSLF
;
A
#
# COMPACT_ATOMS: atom_id res chain seq x y z
N MET A 1 -24.44 -4.98 -44.77
CA MET A 1 -23.89 -6.07 -43.93
C MET A 1 -22.47 -6.48 -44.33
N THR A 2 -21.94 -5.97 -45.45
CA THR A 2 -20.60 -6.26 -45.97
C THR A 2 -19.51 -5.29 -45.50
N ASP A 3 -19.85 -4.14 -44.91
CA ASP A 3 -18.86 -3.16 -44.42
C ASP A 3 -18.37 -3.44 -42.99
N ILE A 4 -19.15 -4.16 -42.18
CA ILE A 4 -18.81 -4.49 -40.79
C ILE A 4 -17.85 -5.70 -40.73
N GLU A 5 -18.02 -6.67 -41.63
CA GLU A 5 -17.10 -7.82 -41.74
C GLU A 5 -15.71 -7.39 -42.24
N ASN A 6 -15.65 -6.44 -43.18
CA ASN A 6 -14.38 -5.88 -43.64
C ASN A 6 -13.65 -5.06 -42.56
N ALA A 7 -14.39 -4.35 -41.69
CA ALA A 7 -13.79 -3.63 -40.57
C ALA A 7 -13.23 -4.58 -39.49
N ALA A 8 -13.88 -5.72 -39.25
CA ALA A 8 -13.42 -6.73 -38.29
C ALA A 8 -12.15 -7.47 -38.76
N GLU A 9 -12.06 -7.78 -40.07
CA GLU A 9 -10.86 -8.39 -40.67
C GLU A 9 -9.61 -7.48 -40.58
N ILE A 10 -9.79 -6.15 -40.74
CA ILE A 10 -8.70 -5.17 -40.66
C ILE A 10 -8.17 -5.04 -39.22
N ILE A 11 -9.04 -5.14 -38.21
CA ILE A 11 -8.67 -5.06 -36.79
C ILE A 11 -7.95 -6.35 -36.35
N LEU A 12 -8.42 -7.52 -36.79
CA LEU A 12 -7.79 -8.79 -36.45
C LEU A 12 -6.40 -8.97 -37.11
N ARG A 13 -6.21 -8.47 -38.33
CA ARG A 13 -4.87 -8.43 -38.98
C ARG A 13 -3.87 -7.54 -38.25
N LYS A 14 -4.32 -6.47 -37.57
CA LYS A 14 -3.44 -5.60 -36.77
C LYS A 14 -3.04 -6.23 -35.44
N LEU A 15 -3.89 -7.08 -34.86
CA LEU A 15 -3.60 -7.76 -33.60
C LEU A 15 -2.63 -8.96 -33.77
N SER A 16 -2.63 -9.63 -34.94
CA SER A 16 -1.79 -10.81 -35.18
C SER A 16 -0.30 -10.52 -35.44
N PHE A 17 0.07 -9.26 -35.69
CA PHE A 17 1.47 -8.87 -35.96
C PHE A 17 2.33 -8.64 -34.71
N THR A 18 1.77 -8.83 -33.51
CA THR A 18 2.46 -8.55 -32.22
C THR A 18 3.07 -9.80 -31.58
N SER A 19 3.67 -10.68 -32.40
CA SER A 19 4.46 -11.81 -31.92
C SER A 19 5.85 -11.80 -32.56
N LEU A 20 6.85 -11.84 -31.68
CA LEU A 20 8.26 -12.22 -31.86
C LEU A 20 9.32 -11.16 -32.23
N THR A 21 10.24 -11.05 -31.26
CA THR A 21 11.72 -11.09 -31.35
C THR A 21 12.55 -9.80 -31.21
N SER A 22 13.31 -9.81 -30.10
CA SER A 22 14.71 -9.42 -29.90
C SER A 22 15.28 -8.15 -30.56
N GLY A 23 15.83 -7.30 -29.70
CA GLY A 23 17.16 -6.71 -29.91
C GLY A 23 17.22 -5.46 -30.79
N ASN A 24 16.97 -4.29 -30.19
CA ASN A 24 17.91 -3.15 -30.19
C ASN A 24 17.26 -1.91 -29.57
N ARG A 25 18.01 -1.28 -28.66
CA ARG A 25 17.63 -0.08 -27.92
C ARG A 25 17.77 1.15 -28.83
N SER A 26 16.69 1.57 -29.50
CA SER A 26 16.57 2.95 -30.01
C SER A 26 15.15 3.29 -30.49
N ARG A 27 14.67 4.49 -30.11
CA ARG A 27 13.49 5.22 -30.60
C ARG A 27 12.08 4.67 -30.30
N THR A 28 11.87 3.37 -30.18
CA THR A 28 10.53 2.79 -29.91
C THR A 28 10.05 2.97 -28.47
N THR A 29 10.96 3.10 -27.49
CA THR A 29 10.59 3.34 -26.08
C THR A 29 9.87 4.67 -25.89
N SER A 30 10.21 5.72 -26.66
CA SER A 30 9.50 7.01 -26.59
C SER A 30 8.05 6.95 -27.08
N ILE A 31 7.76 6.07 -28.05
CA ILE A 31 6.40 5.88 -28.56
C ILE A 31 5.61 4.96 -27.64
N ILE A 32 6.25 3.96 -27.03
CA ILE A 32 5.65 3.12 -25.99
C ILE A 32 5.36 3.95 -24.74
N ASP A 33 6.22 4.88 -24.36
CA ASP A 33 5.99 5.80 -23.24
C ASP A 33 4.80 6.74 -23.53
N ASN A 34 4.73 7.30 -24.76
CA ASN A 34 3.58 8.14 -25.16
C ASN A 34 2.27 7.35 -25.25
N LEU A 35 2.30 6.09 -25.74
CA LEU A 35 1.11 5.25 -25.83
C LEU A 35 0.70 4.65 -24.46
N ALA A 36 1.67 4.41 -23.56
CA ALA A 36 1.40 3.98 -22.19
C ALA A 36 0.77 5.12 -21.37
N VAL A 37 1.18 6.37 -21.62
CA VAL A 37 0.52 7.57 -21.09
C VAL A 37 -0.93 7.67 -21.59
N ASP A 38 -1.19 7.37 -22.87
CA ASP A 38 -2.55 7.38 -23.44
C ASP A 38 -3.43 6.21 -22.96
N VAL A 39 -2.85 5.03 -22.67
CA VAL A 39 -3.59 3.92 -22.07
C VAL A 39 -3.89 4.19 -20.58
N TYR A 40 -3.01 4.87 -19.86
CA TYR A 40 -3.24 5.25 -18.46
C TYR A 40 -4.30 6.35 -18.32
N SER A 41 -4.46 7.23 -19.33
CA SER A 41 -5.51 8.27 -19.35
C SER A 41 -6.91 7.72 -19.64
N SER A 42 -7.00 6.50 -20.17
CA SER A 42 -8.26 5.89 -20.62
C SER A 42 -8.92 4.95 -19.60
N ILE A 43 -8.24 4.65 -18.48
CA ILE A 43 -8.84 3.91 -17.36
C ILE A 43 -9.37 4.93 -16.36
N PRO A 44 -10.67 4.91 -16.00
CA PRO A 44 -11.17 5.75 -14.92
C PRO A 44 -10.50 5.31 -13.61
N SER A 45 -9.43 6.03 -13.23
CA SER A 45 -8.80 5.89 -11.93
C SER A 45 -9.81 6.32 -10.86
N ILE A 46 -10.23 5.38 -10.03
CA ILE A 46 -11.13 5.59 -8.87
C ILE A 46 -10.44 6.43 -7.76
N VAL A 47 -9.21 6.90 -7.97
CA VAL A 47 -8.49 7.74 -7.02
C VAL A 47 -8.24 9.12 -7.63
N PRO A 48 -8.83 10.21 -7.06
CA PRO A 48 -8.52 11.56 -7.50
C PRO A 48 -7.06 11.87 -7.11
N ILE A 49 -6.21 11.99 -8.12
CA ILE A 49 -4.84 12.48 -7.98
C ILE A 49 -4.94 13.99 -7.75
N VAL A 50 -4.71 14.42 -6.51
CA VAL A 50 -4.67 15.85 -6.15
C VAL A 50 -3.39 16.46 -6.70
N VAL A 51 -3.55 17.29 -7.73
CA VAL A 51 -2.54 18.19 -8.32
C VAL A 51 -2.58 19.52 -7.56
N PRO A 52 -1.43 20.07 -7.10
CA PRO A 52 -1.30 21.50 -6.88
C PRO A 52 -0.75 22.15 -8.16
N GLU A 53 -1.59 22.91 -8.87
CA GLU A 53 -1.11 23.99 -9.75
C GLU A 53 -1.10 25.27 -8.92
N THR A 54 0.07 25.90 -8.83
CA THR A 54 0.29 27.22 -8.26
C THR A 54 -0.31 28.27 -9.20
N ASN A 55 -1.41 28.89 -8.77
CA ASN A 55 -1.81 30.21 -9.29
C ASN A 55 -1.22 31.27 -8.36
N ASP A 56 -0.74 32.37 -8.95
CA ASP A 56 -0.01 33.50 -8.36
C ASP A 56 -0.82 34.38 -7.35
N ASP A 57 -1.58 33.74 -6.46
CA ASP A 57 -2.27 34.38 -5.32
C ASP A 57 -1.76 33.82 -3.97
N ASP A 58 -0.58 33.18 -3.96
CA ASP A 58 0.02 32.52 -2.79
C ASP A 58 0.70 33.53 -1.85
N GLU A 59 -0.09 34.48 -1.34
CA GLU A 59 0.33 35.34 -0.23
C GLU A 59 0.27 34.52 1.09
N GLY A 60 1.28 33.68 1.30
CA GLY A 60 1.95 33.66 2.60
C GLY A 60 1.95 32.41 3.49
N ILE A 61 2.02 31.16 2.99
CA ILE A 61 2.29 30.03 3.91
C ILE A 61 3.25 28.98 3.33
N PRO A 62 4.50 28.84 3.84
CA PRO A 62 5.27 27.63 3.61
C PRO A 62 4.53 26.44 4.23
N LEU A 63 4.08 25.50 3.40
CA LEU A 63 3.27 24.33 3.80
C LEU A 63 3.82 23.64 5.06
N PHE A 64 5.15 23.42 5.16
CA PHE A 64 5.94 23.17 6.39
C PHE A 64 7.45 23.10 6.04
N PRO A 65 8.41 23.38 6.95
CA PRO A 65 9.84 23.41 6.61
C PRO A 65 10.37 22.05 6.08
N ILE A 66 11.40 22.04 5.21
CA ILE A 66 11.98 20.79 4.65
C ILE A 66 12.39 19.78 5.73
N ARG A 67 12.89 20.25 6.88
CA ARG A 67 13.20 19.36 8.02
C ARG A 67 11.98 18.55 8.46
N GLN A 68 10.79 19.15 8.40
CA GLN A 68 9.53 18.50 8.73
C GLN A 68 9.13 17.45 7.68
N VAL A 69 9.45 17.65 6.40
CA VAL A 69 9.25 16.64 5.34
C VAL A 69 9.96 15.34 5.71
N TYR A 70 11.27 15.42 5.99
CA TYR A 70 12.07 14.25 6.35
C TYR A 70 11.63 13.66 7.70
N LYS A 71 11.27 14.50 8.68
CA LYS A 71 10.70 14.03 9.95
C LYS A 71 9.42 13.23 9.71
N ASN A 72 8.50 13.73 8.89
CA ASN A 72 7.25 13.05 8.57
C ASN A 72 7.50 11.74 7.79
N LEU A 73 8.46 11.73 6.86
CA LEU A 73 8.90 10.53 6.15
C LEU A 73 9.37 9.44 7.11
N ILE A 74 10.24 9.79 8.06
CA ILE A 74 10.74 8.82 9.05
C ILE A 74 9.62 8.37 10.01
N ILE A 75 8.74 9.27 10.45
CA ILE A 75 7.60 8.92 11.33
C ILE A 75 6.67 7.93 10.62
N ILE A 76 6.29 8.20 9.36
CA ILE A 76 5.37 7.30 8.64
C ILE A 76 6.03 5.95 8.35
N SER A 77 7.32 5.93 7.98
CA SER A 77 8.07 4.69 7.76
C SER A 77 8.21 3.85 9.03
N LEU A 78 8.61 4.45 10.16
CA LEU A 78 8.75 3.74 11.43
C LEU A 78 7.40 3.33 12.03
N GLY A 79 6.36 4.15 11.89
CA GLY A 79 5.01 3.79 12.29
C GLY A 79 4.50 2.57 11.55
N PHE A 80 4.58 2.58 10.21
CA PHE A 80 4.19 1.43 9.41
C PHE A 80 5.07 0.20 9.66
N LEU A 81 6.38 0.37 9.89
CA LEU A 81 7.28 -0.72 10.29
C LEU A 81 6.77 -1.41 11.57
N ILE A 82 6.57 -0.66 12.66
CA ILE A 82 6.15 -1.22 13.95
C ILE A 82 4.77 -1.85 13.84
N MET A 83 3.84 -1.20 13.14
CA MET A 83 2.50 -1.72 12.89
C MET A 83 2.53 -3.06 12.17
N TYR A 84 3.28 -3.14 11.08
CA TYR A 84 3.31 -4.34 10.25
C TYR A 84 4.17 -5.44 10.84
N THR A 85 5.15 -5.10 11.68
CA THR A 85 5.82 -6.09 12.53
C THR A 85 4.81 -6.77 13.46
N ALA A 86 3.94 -6.01 14.11
CA ALA A 86 2.89 -6.58 14.95
C ALA A 86 1.86 -7.38 14.15
N PHE A 87 1.38 -6.81 13.05
CA PHE A 87 0.38 -7.46 12.21
C PHE A 87 0.90 -8.76 11.59
N ASN A 88 2.06 -8.74 10.92
CA ASN A 88 2.64 -9.93 10.30
C ASN A 88 3.02 -10.97 11.35
N GLY A 89 3.59 -10.55 12.49
CA GLY A 89 3.92 -11.45 13.60
C GLY A 89 2.69 -12.20 14.13
N ILE A 90 1.57 -11.50 14.37
CA ILE A 90 0.31 -12.13 14.78
C ILE A 90 -0.21 -13.07 13.68
N LEU A 91 -0.27 -12.61 12.43
CA LEU A 91 -0.86 -13.37 11.32
C LEU A 91 -0.12 -14.66 11.05
N SER A 92 1.22 -14.63 11.02
CA SER A 92 2.06 -15.79 10.74
C SER A 92 1.92 -16.90 11.78
N LEU A 93 1.46 -16.57 12.99
CA LEU A 93 1.31 -17.51 14.10
C LEU A 93 -0.14 -17.96 14.34
N GLN A 94 -1.13 -17.38 13.65
CA GLN A 94 -2.55 -17.68 13.91
C GLN A 94 -2.87 -19.16 13.77
N SER A 95 -2.44 -19.80 12.68
CA SER A 95 -2.73 -21.23 12.44
C SER A 95 -2.07 -22.14 13.48
N SER A 96 -0.88 -21.77 13.97
CA SER A 96 -0.12 -22.54 14.96
C SER A 96 -0.66 -22.40 16.38
N LEU A 97 -0.95 -21.17 16.82
CA LEU A 97 -1.47 -20.92 18.17
C LEU A 97 -2.92 -21.40 18.32
N ASN A 98 -3.71 -21.21 17.26
CA ASN A 98 -5.14 -21.46 17.22
C ASN A 98 -5.47 -22.68 16.33
N ALA A 99 -4.69 -23.76 16.47
CA ALA A 99 -4.82 -24.98 15.67
C ALA A 99 -6.07 -25.82 16.00
N LYS A 100 -6.57 -25.77 17.25
CA LYS A 100 -7.73 -26.57 17.68
C LYS A 100 -8.97 -26.22 16.84
N GLY A 101 -9.52 -27.17 16.10
CA GLY A 101 -10.74 -26.96 15.30
C GLY A 101 -10.57 -25.99 14.13
N ASN A 102 -9.32 -25.77 13.67
CA ASN A 102 -8.97 -24.85 12.59
C ASN A 102 -9.42 -23.40 12.82
N VAL A 103 -9.58 -22.97 14.07
CA VAL A 103 -10.10 -21.64 14.37
C VAL A 103 -9.17 -20.53 13.84
N GLY A 104 -7.84 -20.71 13.88
CA GLY A 104 -6.89 -19.73 13.34
C GLY A 104 -7.03 -19.50 11.84
N VAL A 105 -7.17 -20.58 11.06
CA VAL A 105 -7.36 -20.49 9.60
C VAL A 105 -8.72 -19.89 9.27
N LYS A 106 -9.78 -20.29 9.99
CA LYS A 106 -11.13 -19.70 9.82
C LYS A 106 -11.11 -18.19 10.10
N SER A 107 -10.45 -17.76 11.18
CA SER A 107 -10.29 -16.33 11.50
C SER A 107 -9.52 -15.58 10.41
N LEU A 108 -8.47 -16.18 9.84
CA LEU A 108 -7.72 -15.58 8.75
C LEU A 108 -8.57 -15.39 7.49
N ILE A 109 -9.42 -16.37 7.14
CA ILE A 109 -10.37 -16.25 6.02
C ILE A 109 -11.33 -15.08 6.25
N VAL A 110 -11.91 -14.98 7.46
CA VAL A 110 -12.84 -13.90 7.81
C VAL A 110 -12.17 -12.53 7.69
N ILE A 111 -10.95 -12.36 8.22
CA ILE A 111 -10.20 -11.11 8.13
C ILE A 111 -9.96 -10.72 6.67
N ASN A 112 -9.57 -11.66 5.81
CA ASN A 112 -9.31 -11.37 4.39
C ASN A 112 -10.59 -10.94 3.64
N ILE A 113 -11.73 -11.60 3.90
CA ILE A 113 -13.01 -11.21 3.31
C ILE A 113 -13.40 -9.79 3.75
N VAL A 114 -13.25 -9.48 5.04
CA VAL A 114 -13.54 -8.15 5.58
C VAL A 114 -12.67 -7.06 4.94
N ILE A 115 -11.37 -7.30 4.78
CA ILE A 115 -10.45 -6.36 4.11
C ILE A 115 -10.90 -6.11 2.67
N LEU A 116 -11.29 -7.16 1.95
CA LEU A 116 -11.77 -7.05 0.57
C LEU A 116 -13.03 -6.17 0.47
N PHE A 117 -14.02 -6.41 1.32
CA PHE A 117 -15.23 -5.61 1.35
C PHE A 117 -14.94 -4.15 1.74
N SER A 118 -14.07 -3.92 2.72
CA SER A 118 -13.67 -2.57 3.12
C SER A 118 -13.04 -1.78 1.99
N ALA A 119 -12.16 -2.40 1.20
CA ALA A 119 -11.47 -1.74 0.10
C ALA A 119 -12.42 -1.10 -0.93
N ILE A 120 -13.59 -1.73 -1.16
CA ILE A 120 -14.59 -1.27 -2.13
C ILE A 120 -15.32 -0.02 -1.62
N PHE A 121 -15.68 0.04 -0.34
CA PHE A 121 -16.58 1.07 0.18
C PHE A 121 -15.86 2.19 0.93
N LEU A 122 -14.81 1.88 1.69
CA LEU A 122 -14.25 2.82 2.66
C LEU A 122 -13.17 3.73 2.06
N THR A 123 -12.52 3.34 0.96
CA THR A 123 -11.31 4.02 0.48
C THR A 123 -11.54 5.48 0.09
N GLY A 124 -12.55 5.77 -0.74
CA GLY A 124 -12.88 7.15 -1.12
C GLY A 124 -13.53 7.94 0.02
N ILE A 125 -14.54 7.34 0.65
CA ILE A 125 -15.35 7.98 1.70
C ILE A 125 -14.50 8.43 2.89
N SER A 126 -13.53 7.61 3.31
CA SER A 126 -12.74 7.90 4.51
C SER A 126 -11.87 9.15 4.36
N ILE A 127 -11.33 9.40 3.16
CA ILE A 127 -10.44 10.54 2.92
C ILE A 127 -11.23 11.85 2.97
N ASP A 128 -12.41 11.88 2.36
CA ASP A 128 -13.25 13.07 2.29
C ASP A 128 -13.82 13.47 3.66
N ILE A 129 -14.14 12.49 4.51
CA ILE A 129 -14.73 12.74 5.84
C ILE A 129 -13.65 13.12 6.86
N PHE A 130 -12.56 12.34 6.96
CA PHE A 130 -11.61 12.45 8.07
C PHE A 130 -10.32 13.17 7.67
N GLY A 131 -9.99 13.24 6.38
CA GLY A 131 -8.71 13.76 5.91
C GLY A 131 -7.53 12.81 6.16
N LEU A 132 -6.42 13.08 5.47
CA LEU A 132 -5.29 12.15 5.34
C LEU A 132 -4.70 11.66 6.67
N LYS A 133 -4.44 12.57 7.62
CA LYS A 133 -3.84 12.21 8.91
C LYS A 133 -4.76 11.30 9.73
N TRP A 134 -6.02 11.68 9.87
CA TRP A 134 -6.96 10.96 10.73
C TRP A 134 -7.36 9.61 10.14
N THR A 135 -7.48 9.51 8.81
CA THR A 135 -7.69 8.21 8.16
C THR A 135 -6.52 7.26 8.37
N ILE A 136 -5.27 7.76 8.39
CA ILE A 136 -4.11 6.93 8.77
C ILE A 136 -4.20 6.46 10.22
N ILE A 137 -4.60 7.33 11.15
CA ILE A 137 -4.69 6.97 12.59
C ILE A 137 -5.83 5.98 12.84
N ILE A 138 -7.02 6.23 12.28
CA ILE A 138 -8.17 5.33 12.42
C ILE A 138 -7.89 4.02 11.69
N GLY A 139 -7.27 4.10 10.51
CA GLY A 139 -6.82 2.94 9.74
C GLY A 139 -5.83 2.07 10.50
N ALA A 140 -4.89 2.69 11.21
CA ALA A 140 -3.94 2.02 12.10
C ALA A 140 -4.62 1.28 13.24
N ALA A 141 -5.54 1.95 13.94
CA ALA A 141 -6.27 1.36 15.07
C ALA A 141 -7.16 0.18 14.62
N CYS A 142 -7.74 0.30 13.43
CA CYS A 142 -8.67 -0.66 12.85
C CYS A 142 -8.06 -1.40 11.65
N LEU A 143 -6.77 -1.77 11.71
CA LEU A 143 -6.02 -2.29 10.55
C LEU A 143 -6.77 -3.41 9.79
N GLY A 144 -7.44 -4.32 10.49
CA GLY A 144 -8.24 -5.37 9.85
C GLY A 144 -9.43 -4.86 9.02
N PHE A 145 -10.11 -3.79 9.43
CA PHE A 145 -11.27 -3.23 8.73
C PHE A 145 -10.93 -2.03 7.85
N ALA A 146 -9.79 -1.38 8.06
CA ALA A 146 -9.45 -0.12 7.40
C ALA A 146 -8.03 -0.15 6.78
N SER A 147 -7.50 -1.34 6.50
CA SER A 147 -6.22 -1.53 5.80
C SER A 147 -6.18 -0.81 4.45
N ALA A 148 -7.23 -0.95 3.63
CA ALA A 148 -7.25 -0.33 2.31
C ALA A 148 -7.23 1.21 2.35
N PRO A 149 -8.12 1.89 3.10
CA PRO A 149 -8.02 3.34 3.31
C PRO A 149 -6.67 3.78 3.90
N LEU A 150 -6.09 2.99 4.80
CA LEU A 150 -4.79 3.26 5.41
C LEU A 150 -3.67 3.31 4.35
N TRP A 151 -3.59 2.29 3.48
CA TRP A 151 -2.58 2.23 2.40
C TRP A 151 -2.76 3.36 1.39
N THR A 152 -4.01 3.65 1.00
CA THR A 152 -4.28 4.76 0.09
C THR A 152 -3.88 6.09 0.71
N CYS A 153 -4.20 6.34 1.97
CA CYS A 153 -3.80 7.58 2.64
C CYS A 153 -2.28 7.68 2.83
N GLN A 154 -1.61 6.56 3.13
CA GLN A 154 -0.15 6.53 3.23
C GLN A 154 0.50 6.89 1.91
N ALA A 155 0.08 6.27 0.81
CA ALA A 155 0.62 6.54 -0.52
C ALA A 155 0.38 8.01 -0.93
N THR A 156 -0.82 8.54 -0.66
CA THR A 156 -1.14 9.95 -0.93
C THR A 156 -0.31 10.89 -0.04
N TYR A 157 -0.17 10.59 1.25
CA TYR A 157 0.62 11.40 2.19
C TYR A 157 2.08 11.49 1.76
N LEU A 158 2.66 10.34 1.41
CA LEU A 158 4.04 10.23 0.95
C LEU A 158 4.25 10.98 -0.37
N SER A 159 3.28 10.87 -1.29
CA SER A 159 3.28 11.62 -2.54
C SER A 159 3.23 13.12 -2.29
N CYS A 160 2.33 13.60 -1.41
CA CYS A 160 2.21 15.04 -1.10
C CYS A 160 3.51 15.62 -0.55
N ILE A 161 4.15 14.97 0.43
CA ILE A 161 5.42 15.46 0.99
C ILE A 161 6.57 15.40 -0.02
N ALA A 162 6.57 14.42 -0.92
CA ALA A 162 7.57 14.29 -1.97
C ALA A 162 7.41 15.39 -3.05
N ARG A 163 6.18 15.66 -3.49
CA ARG A 163 5.89 16.76 -4.44
C ARG A 163 6.30 18.12 -3.85
N TYR A 164 5.98 18.34 -2.58
CA TYR A 164 6.41 19.55 -1.86
C TYR A 164 7.94 19.69 -1.85
N HIS A 165 8.66 18.60 -1.60
CA HIS A 165 10.12 18.59 -1.64
C HIS A 165 10.68 18.82 -3.05
N ALA A 166 10.06 18.24 -4.07
CA ALA A 166 10.47 18.40 -5.47
C ALA A 166 10.35 19.86 -5.93
N HIS A 167 9.24 20.53 -5.57
CA HIS A 167 9.01 21.94 -5.89
C HIS A 167 10.08 22.85 -5.27
N HIS A 168 10.41 22.64 -3.98
CA HIS A 168 11.43 23.44 -3.31
C HIS A 168 12.84 23.19 -3.86
N LYS A 169 13.13 21.98 -4.34
CA LYS A 169 14.45 21.63 -4.90
C LYS A 169 14.54 21.80 -6.42
N GLN A 170 13.47 22.23 -7.08
CA GLN A 170 13.33 22.29 -8.55
C GLN A 170 13.81 21.01 -9.24
N LYS A 171 13.37 19.86 -8.72
CA LYS A 171 13.66 18.53 -9.28
C LYS A 171 12.40 17.92 -9.89
N GLN A 172 12.60 16.96 -10.80
CA GLN A 172 11.49 16.19 -11.34
C GLN A 172 10.70 15.52 -10.21
N VAL A 173 9.38 15.63 -10.29
CA VAL A 173 8.49 15.23 -9.21
C VAL A 173 8.50 13.71 -9.06
N GLU A 174 8.54 13.00 -10.18
CA GLU A 174 8.49 11.55 -10.32
C GLU A 174 9.71 10.89 -9.65
N ASP A 175 10.89 11.47 -9.83
CA ASP A 175 12.14 10.99 -9.23
C ASP A 175 12.09 11.08 -7.70
N ILE A 176 11.62 12.21 -7.17
CA ILE A 176 11.56 12.46 -5.72
C ILE A 176 10.48 11.59 -5.07
N VAL A 177 9.32 11.44 -5.73
CA VAL A 177 8.26 10.52 -5.28
C VAL A 177 8.82 9.11 -5.21
N SER A 178 9.47 8.63 -6.26
CA SER A 178 10.05 7.28 -6.30
C SER A 178 11.09 7.07 -5.21
N LEU A 179 11.95 8.06 -4.95
CA LEU A 179 12.93 8.00 -3.86
C LEU A 179 12.25 7.87 -2.49
N PHE A 180 11.20 8.66 -2.24
CA PHE A 180 10.50 8.65 -0.96
C PHE A 180 9.77 7.33 -0.71
N PHE A 181 9.12 6.78 -1.74
CA PHE A 181 8.57 5.42 -1.69
C PHE A 181 9.65 4.36 -1.50
N GLY A 182 10.80 4.51 -2.16
CA GLY A 182 11.96 3.62 -1.99
C GLY A 182 12.47 3.61 -0.55
N ILE A 183 12.65 4.77 0.07
CA ILE A 183 13.04 4.89 1.49
C ILE A 183 11.98 4.25 2.40
N PHE A 184 10.69 4.54 2.14
CA PHE A 184 9.59 3.97 2.92
C PHE A 184 9.60 2.44 2.86
N PHE A 185 9.64 1.87 1.65
CA PHE A 185 9.63 0.41 1.47
C PHE A 185 10.92 -0.28 1.92
N ALA A 186 12.07 0.40 1.84
CA ALA A 186 13.33 -0.13 2.38
C ALA A 186 13.25 -0.33 3.90
N ILE A 187 12.66 0.62 4.63
CA ILE A 187 12.46 0.51 6.08
C ILE A 187 11.35 -0.51 6.38
N PHE A 188 10.18 -0.33 5.77
CA PHE A 188 8.98 -1.15 5.96
C PHE A 188 9.21 -2.63 5.65
N GLY A 189 10.00 -2.94 4.62
CA GLY A 189 10.28 -4.31 4.17
C GLY A 189 10.93 -5.19 5.23
N THR A 190 11.58 -4.59 6.24
CA THR A 190 12.17 -5.33 7.36
C THR A 190 11.15 -5.80 8.41
N SER A 191 9.88 -5.37 8.32
CA SER A 191 8.85 -5.65 9.32
C SER A 191 8.65 -7.12 9.66
N THR A 192 8.68 -8.00 8.65
CA THR A 192 8.56 -9.46 8.82
C THR A 192 9.72 -10.06 9.59
N ILE A 193 10.93 -9.53 9.42
CA ILE A 193 12.13 -10.00 10.14
C ILE A 193 11.93 -9.79 11.63
N TRP A 194 11.54 -8.58 12.04
CA TRP A 194 11.30 -8.26 13.44
C TRP A 194 10.14 -9.06 14.04
N GLY A 195 9.07 -9.29 13.27
CA GLY A 195 7.91 -10.06 13.74
C GLY A 195 8.26 -11.52 14.02
N ASN A 196 9.02 -12.13 13.11
CA ASN A 196 9.50 -13.50 13.28
C ASN A 196 10.53 -13.61 14.41
N LEU A 197 11.40 -12.62 14.58
CA LEU A 197 12.41 -12.60 15.64
C LEU A 197 11.76 -12.54 17.03
N ILE A 198 10.76 -11.68 17.23
CA ILE A 198 9.99 -11.59 18.47
C ILE A 198 9.31 -12.94 18.78
N SER A 199 8.70 -13.52 17.75
CA SER A 199 8.03 -14.82 17.86
C SER A 199 8.99 -15.93 18.27
N TYR A 200 10.18 -15.97 17.65
CA TYR A 200 11.22 -16.93 17.99
C TYR A 200 11.66 -16.83 19.45
N PHE A 201 11.99 -15.63 19.94
CA PHE A 201 12.44 -15.46 21.32
C PHE A 201 11.38 -15.84 22.36
N ILE A 202 10.10 -15.60 22.07
CA ILE A 202 9.00 -15.92 22.97
C ILE A 202 8.63 -17.40 22.92
N LEU A 203 8.70 -18.02 21.73
CA LEU A 203 8.28 -19.40 21.50
C LEU A 203 9.40 -20.44 21.63
N ASN A 204 10.64 -20.04 21.91
CA ASN A 204 11.79 -20.95 21.92
C ASN A 204 11.58 -22.13 22.90
N GLN A 205 11.08 -23.27 22.38
CA GLN A 205 10.85 -24.50 23.12
C GLN A 205 12.03 -25.44 22.92
N SER A 206 12.61 -25.91 24.04
CA SER A 206 13.82 -26.74 24.07
C SER A 206 13.67 -28.15 23.50
N ASN A 207 12.44 -28.63 23.27
CA ASN A 207 12.15 -30.04 22.97
C ASN A 207 11.32 -30.17 21.68
N ASN A 208 11.93 -29.86 20.53
CA ASN A 208 11.29 -30.10 19.24
C ASN A 208 11.40 -31.59 18.88
N PRO A 209 10.28 -32.30 18.69
CA PRO A 209 10.34 -33.68 18.21
C PRO A 209 10.94 -33.69 16.80
N GLU A 210 11.95 -34.52 16.58
CA GLU A 210 12.50 -34.76 15.25
C GLU A 210 11.46 -35.46 14.39
N LYS A 211 10.80 -34.71 13.50
CA LYS A 211 9.88 -35.25 12.51
C LYS A 211 10.61 -35.34 11.17
N PHE A 212 10.81 -36.56 10.69
CA PHE A 212 11.55 -36.85 9.46
C PHE A 212 10.69 -36.76 8.18
N ASP A 213 9.36 -36.69 8.31
CA ASP A 213 8.43 -36.58 7.17
C ASP A 213 8.19 -35.11 6.78
N CYS A 214 9.21 -34.46 6.20
CA CYS A 214 9.13 -33.10 5.68
C CYS A 214 9.53 -33.00 4.20
N GLY A 215 9.23 -31.87 3.55
CA GLY A 215 9.60 -31.62 2.15
C GLY A 215 8.90 -32.56 1.17
N ILE A 216 9.68 -33.20 0.28
CA ILE A 216 9.16 -34.14 -0.73
C ILE A 216 8.49 -35.38 -0.14
N TYR A 217 8.76 -35.67 1.15
CA TYR A 217 8.18 -36.79 1.88
C TYR A 217 6.93 -36.38 2.68
N PHE A 218 6.50 -35.12 2.63
CA PHE A 218 5.30 -34.66 3.31
C PHE A 218 4.04 -35.27 2.66
N ASN A 219 3.32 -36.11 3.41
CA ASN A 219 2.06 -36.70 2.97
C ASN A 219 0.86 -36.06 3.69
N PRO A 220 0.10 -35.16 3.03
CA PRO A 220 -1.05 -34.47 3.64
C PRO A 220 -2.25 -35.39 3.94
N LEU A 221 -2.26 -36.62 3.43
CA LEU A 221 -3.33 -37.60 3.62
C LEU A 221 -2.99 -38.66 4.69
N SER A 222 -1.81 -38.57 5.30
CA SER A 222 -1.41 -39.44 6.40
C SER A 222 -2.33 -39.19 7.61
N LYS A 223 -3.04 -40.24 8.04
CA LYS A 223 -3.95 -40.20 9.21
C LYS A 223 -3.21 -40.50 10.53
N ASN A 224 -1.89 -40.34 10.59
CA ASN A 224 -1.15 -40.59 11.82
C ASN A 224 -1.60 -39.57 12.90
N GLU A 225 -2.25 -40.07 13.95
CA GLU A 225 -2.82 -39.28 15.05
C GLU A 225 -1.77 -38.54 15.91
N THR A 226 -0.48 -38.72 15.59
CA THR A 226 0.66 -38.09 16.26
C THR A 226 0.90 -36.65 15.82
N ASP A 227 0.22 -36.16 14.78
CA ASP A 227 0.38 -34.80 14.24
C ASP A 227 -0.49 -33.74 14.95
N LYS A 228 -0.47 -33.76 16.28
CA LYS A 228 -1.03 -32.64 17.04
C LYS A 228 -0.01 -31.52 17.07
N ALA A 229 -0.42 -30.34 16.64
CA ALA A 229 0.39 -29.12 16.75
C ALA A 229 0.91 -28.98 18.20
N PRO A 230 2.19 -28.61 18.39
CA PRO A 230 2.77 -28.49 19.72
C PRO A 230 1.92 -27.56 20.59
N TYR A 231 1.62 -28.01 21.81
CA TYR A 231 0.79 -27.24 22.73
C TYR A 231 1.58 -26.04 23.24
N VAL A 232 1.07 -24.85 22.94
CA VAL A 232 1.60 -23.58 23.46
C VAL A 232 0.82 -23.20 24.71
N SER A 233 1.52 -23.00 25.84
CA SER A 233 0.96 -22.56 27.12
C SER A 233 0.18 -21.25 26.98
N ASP A 234 -0.91 -21.11 27.74
CA ASP A 234 -1.74 -19.91 27.70
C ASP A 234 -0.95 -18.65 28.10
N LEU A 235 0.02 -18.77 29.01
CA LEU A 235 0.91 -17.66 29.37
C LEU A 235 1.70 -17.16 28.15
N THR A 236 2.31 -18.07 27.39
CA THR A 236 3.09 -17.72 26.19
C THR A 236 2.21 -17.06 25.13
N ARG A 237 0.97 -17.54 24.96
CA ARG A 237 -0.02 -16.93 24.06
C ARG A 237 -0.35 -15.50 24.47
N TYR A 238 -0.62 -15.27 25.75
CA TYR A 238 -0.94 -13.93 26.26
C TYR A 238 0.24 -12.96 26.18
N VAL A 239 1.46 -13.43 26.48
CA VAL A 239 2.68 -12.62 26.32
C VAL A 239 2.87 -12.19 24.88
N LEU A 240 2.72 -13.13 23.93
CA LEU A 240 2.89 -12.85 22.51
C LEU A 240 1.84 -11.86 21.98
N CYS A 241 0.55 -12.08 22.33
CA CYS A 241 -0.52 -11.14 22.01
C CYS A 241 -0.28 -9.77 22.65
N GLY A 242 0.14 -9.72 23.92
CA GLY A 242 0.41 -8.49 24.64
C GLY A 242 1.55 -7.67 24.02
N VAL A 243 2.65 -8.31 23.62
CA VAL A 243 3.77 -7.66 22.94
C VAL A 243 3.31 -7.03 21.63
N PHE A 244 2.61 -7.77 20.77
CA PHE A 244 2.17 -7.24 19.48
C PHE A 244 1.08 -6.17 19.61
N VAL A 245 0.15 -6.30 20.56
CA VAL A 245 -0.83 -5.24 20.86
C VAL A 245 -0.13 -3.98 21.37
N GLY A 246 0.85 -4.13 22.26
CA GLY A 246 1.67 -3.01 22.76
C GLY A 246 2.40 -2.29 21.63
N MET A 247 2.99 -3.03 20.70
CA MET A 247 3.62 -2.46 19.49
C MET A 247 2.61 -1.72 18.62
N GLY A 248 1.40 -2.25 18.44
CA GLY A 248 0.32 -1.56 17.73
C GLY A 248 -0.03 -0.20 18.35
N ILE A 249 -0.12 -0.14 19.69
CA ILE A 249 -0.38 1.10 20.43
C ILE A 249 0.79 2.08 20.25
N VAL A 250 2.04 1.61 20.36
CA VAL A 250 3.24 2.44 20.14
C VAL A 250 3.26 3.01 18.72
N SER A 251 2.93 2.19 17.72
CA SER A 251 2.78 2.63 16.33
C SER A 251 1.72 3.72 16.18
N MET A 252 0.54 3.53 16.79
CA MET A 252 -0.53 4.51 16.77
C MET A 252 -0.08 5.85 17.38
N ILE A 253 0.58 5.82 18.55
CA ILE A 253 1.14 7.01 19.19
C ILE A 253 2.17 7.69 18.29
N LEU A 254 3.03 6.91 17.63
CA LEU A 254 4.02 7.45 16.69
C LEU A 254 3.36 8.13 15.50
N LEU A 255 2.32 7.54 14.91
CA LEU A 255 1.57 8.12 13.79
C LEU A 255 0.75 9.35 14.19
N LEU A 256 0.35 9.50 15.46
CA LEU A 256 -0.25 10.75 15.96
C LEU A 256 0.69 11.96 15.81
N LEU A 257 2.01 11.72 15.83
CA LEU A 257 3.04 12.77 15.65
C LEU A 257 3.15 13.24 14.19
N LEU A 258 2.45 12.60 13.23
CA LEU A 258 2.39 13.08 11.86
C LEU A 258 1.74 14.46 11.81
N ASN A 259 2.32 15.35 11.01
CA ASN A 259 1.69 16.62 10.74
C ASN A 259 0.50 16.42 9.80
N GLN A 260 -0.58 17.18 10.02
CA GLN A 260 -1.71 17.20 9.12
C GLN A 260 -1.29 17.81 7.78
N ILE A 261 -1.52 17.07 6.72
CA ILE A 261 -1.45 17.57 5.35
C ILE A 261 -2.89 17.65 4.88
N ARG A 262 -3.38 18.87 4.65
CA ARG A 262 -4.62 19.05 3.90
C ARG A 262 -4.26 18.98 2.43
N PRO A 263 -4.69 17.94 1.68
CA PRO A 263 -4.67 18.05 0.23
C PRO A 263 -5.51 19.28 -0.14
N THR A 264 -4.97 20.17 -0.96
CA THR A 264 -5.74 21.25 -1.58
C THR A 264 -6.95 20.63 -2.25
N LYS A 265 -8.15 21.20 -2.06
CA LYS A 265 -9.37 20.68 -2.69
C LYS A 265 -9.09 20.51 -4.20
N PRO A 266 -9.49 19.39 -4.83
CA PRO A 266 -9.47 19.32 -6.28
C PRO A 266 -10.28 20.50 -6.80
N GLN A 267 -9.70 21.26 -7.74
CA GLN A 267 -10.42 22.34 -8.36
C GLN A 267 -11.71 21.79 -8.97
N PRO A 268 -12.85 22.49 -8.83
CA PRO A 268 -14.07 22.06 -9.49
C PRO A 268 -13.80 21.95 -10.99
N VAL A 269 -14.26 20.85 -11.61
CA VAL A 269 -14.00 20.50 -13.03
C VAL A 269 -14.25 21.69 -13.98
N GLY A 270 -15.24 22.54 -13.66
CA GLY A 270 -15.53 23.74 -14.44
C GLY A 270 -14.40 24.79 -14.44
N GLN A 271 -13.58 24.86 -13.40
CA GLN A 271 -12.46 25.80 -13.29
C GLN A 271 -11.22 25.32 -14.06
N SER A 272 -11.01 24.00 -14.12
CA SER A 272 -9.98 23.39 -14.97
C SER A 272 -10.35 23.47 -16.45
N LEU A 273 -11.63 23.29 -16.81
CA LEU A 273 -12.13 23.46 -18.17
C LEU A 273 -12.02 24.92 -18.64
N LYS A 274 -12.40 25.87 -17.76
CA LYS A 274 -12.30 27.30 -18.05
C LYS A 274 -10.86 27.76 -18.27
N ARG A 275 -9.91 27.25 -17.48
CA ARG A 275 -8.47 27.48 -17.67
C ARG A 275 -7.93 26.86 -18.96
N GLY A 276 -8.34 25.63 -19.27
CA GLY A 276 -7.96 24.99 -20.54
C GLY A 276 -8.42 25.81 -21.75
N LEU A 277 -9.63 26.37 -21.68
CA LEU A 277 -10.16 27.29 -22.70
C LEU A 277 -9.38 28.61 -22.77
N GLU A 278 -9.01 29.21 -21.63
CA GLU A 278 -8.22 30.44 -21.57
C GLU A 278 -6.81 30.26 -22.16
N VAL A 279 -6.16 29.11 -21.91
CA VAL A 279 -4.86 28.78 -22.51
C VAL A 279 -4.99 28.58 -24.03
N ILE A 280 -6.02 27.87 -24.49
CA ILE A 280 -6.28 27.69 -25.93
C ILE A 280 -6.55 29.04 -26.60
N GLN A 281 -7.30 29.95 -25.95
CA GLN A 281 -7.56 31.29 -26.45
C GLN A 281 -6.33 32.20 -26.45
N SER A 282 -5.31 31.93 -25.63
CA SER A 282 -4.04 32.68 -25.65
C SER A 282 -3.07 32.23 -26.75
N LEU A 283 -3.36 31.10 -27.41
CA LEU A 283 -2.54 30.50 -28.47
C LEU A 283 -3.05 30.86 -29.89
N PHE A 284 -4.14 31.61 -29.99
CA PHE A 284 -4.73 32.12 -31.23
C PHE A 284 -5.01 33.63 -31.12
#